data_AF-A0A947JMW7-F1
#
_entry.id   AF-A0A947JMW7-F1
#
_cell.length_a   1.000
_cell.length_b   1.000
_cell.length_c   1.000
_cell.angle_alpha   90.00
_cell.angle_beta   90.00
_cell.angle_gamma   90.00
#
_symmetry.space_group_name_H-M   'P 1'
#
loop_
_entity.id
_entity.type
_entity.pdbx_description
1 polymer ?
#
loop_
_entity_poly.entity_id
_entity_poly.type
_entity_poly.pdbx_seq_one_letter_code
_entity_poly.pdbx_strand_id
1 'polypeptide(L)'
;EDIARIPIGGNITYRPGTRMVKIESDPRVYAIARGGLLRWVQTEAVAAALYGPDWNRMVDDVPVAFWVNYRFGDPITPADVGLE
;
A
#
# COMPACT_ATOMS: atom_id res chain seq x y z
N GLU A 1 -1.40 -1.41 40.80
CA GLU A 1 -1.15 -0.59 39.61
C GLU A 1 -1.51 -1.38 38.35
N ASP A 2 -2.36 -0.84 37.46
CA ASP A 2 -2.74 -1.48 36.19
C ASP A 2 -2.10 -0.68 35.05
N ILE A 3 -0.91 -1.10 34.63
CA ILE A 3 -0.27 -0.55 33.43
C ILE A 3 -0.70 -1.38 32.23
N ALA A 4 -1.53 -0.74 31.42
CA ALA A 4 -2.15 -1.21 30.21
C ALA A 4 -1.29 -2.22 29.43
N ARG A 5 -1.84 -3.41 29.23
CA ARG A 5 -1.42 -4.36 28.18
C ARG A 5 -1.68 -3.73 26.82
N ILE A 6 -0.85 -2.78 26.42
CA ILE A 6 -0.73 -2.36 25.04
C ILE A 6 0.08 -3.47 24.38
N PRO A 7 -0.51 -4.33 23.52
CA PRO A 7 0.30 -5.22 22.71
C PRO A 7 1.25 -4.34 21.91
N ILE A 8 2.56 -4.57 22.06
CA ILE A 8 3.61 -3.93 21.25
C ILE A 8 3.17 -4.10 19.79
N GLY A 9 2.64 -3.03 19.21
CA GLY A 9 2.06 -3.05 17.86
C GLY A 9 3.16 -3.45 16.89
N GLY A 10 3.09 -4.68 16.38
CA GLY A 10 4.01 -5.18 15.37
C GLY A 10 4.14 -4.16 14.23
N ASN A 11 5.37 -3.97 13.75
CA ASN A 11 5.81 -3.09 12.67
C ASN A 11 4.75 -2.10 12.16
N ILE A 12 4.93 -0.81 12.47
CA ILE A 12 4.11 0.29 11.94
C ILE A 12 4.13 0.19 10.40
N THR A 13 3.08 -0.38 9.84
CA THR A 13 2.78 -0.34 8.40
C THR A 13 1.80 0.79 8.18
N TYR A 14 1.88 1.45 7.02
CA TYR A 14 0.93 2.52 6.67
C TYR A 14 -0.52 2.03 6.78
N ARG A 15 -1.41 2.94 7.17
CA ARG A 15 -2.85 2.66 7.21
C ARG A 15 -3.31 2.19 5.82
N PRO A 16 -3.90 0.99 5.73
CA PRO A 16 -4.31 0.43 4.44
C PRO A 16 -5.36 1.33 3.77
N GLY A 17 -5.27 1.45 2.44
CA GLY A 17 -6.19 2.27 1.64
C GLY A 17 -6.06 3.79 1.80
N THR A 18 -5.08 4.28 2.56
CA THR A 18 -4.86 5.74 2.72
C THR A 18 -3.72 6.26 1.85
N ARG A 19 -2.68 5.45 1.65
CA ARG A 19 -1.51 5.80 0.82
C ARG A 19 -1.07 4.61 -0.03
N MET A 20 -0.37 4.93 -1.10
CA MET A 20 0.38 3.98 -1.91
C MET A 20 1.87 4.19 -1.69
N VAL A 21 2.65 3.18 -2.05
CA VAL A 21 4.10 3.23 -1.92
C VAL A 21 4.78 2.76 -3.18
N LYS A 22 5.96 3.30 -3.43
CA LYS A 22 6.88 2.82 -4.46
C LYS A 22 8.30 2.77 -3.89
N ILE A 23 9.20 2.15 -4.64
CA ILE A 23 10.64 2.17 -4.34
C ILE A 23 11.39 2.80 -5.51
N GLU A 24 12.54 3.41 -5.22
CA GLU A 24 13.39 4.04 -6.23
C GLU A 24 13.85 3.08 -7.34
N SER A 25 14.05 1.80 -6.98
CA SER A 25 14.53 0.77 -7.90
C SER A 25 13.45 0.20 -8.82
N ASP A 26 12.18 0.55 -8.60
CA ASP A 26 11.07 -0.04 -9.34
C ASP A 26 9.97 1.00 -9.66
N PRO A 27 9.60 1.19 -10.94
CA PRO A 27 8.62 2.20 -11.31
C PRO A 27 7.18 1.85 -10.92
N ARG A 28 6.91 0.66 -10.35
CA ARG A 28 5.55 0.22 -10.01
C ARG A 28 5.09 0.86 -8.69
N VAL A 29 3.79 1.13 -8.65
CA VAL A 29 3.10 1.66 -7.48
C VAL A 29 2.30 0.55 -6.82
N TYR A 30 2.39 0.47 -5.50
CA TYR A 30 1.77 -0.57 -4.71
C TYR A 30 0.77 0.04 -3.72
N ALA A 31 -0.44 -0.49 -3.70
CA ALA A 31 -1.43 -0.20 -2.67
C ALA A 31 -1.14 -1.08 -1.43
N ILE A 32 -1.27 -0.49 -0.25
CA ILE A 32 -1.10 -1.23 1.01
C ILE A 32 -2.46 -1.76 1.47
N ALA A 33 -2.58 -3.08 1.50
CA ALA A 33 -3.71 -3.82 2.03
C ALA A 33 -3.47 -4.26 3.49
N ARG A 34 -4.50 -4.80 4.13
CA ARG A 34 -4.46 -5.26 5.52
C ARG A 34 -3.30 -6.23 5.76
N GLY A 35 -2.58 -6.03 6.87
CA GLY A 35 -1.46 -6.90 7.25
C GLY A 35 -0.14 -6.60 6.53
N GLY A 36 0.03 -5.41 5.94
CA GLY A 36 1.27 -5.03 5.26
C GLY A 36 1.45 -5.69 3.89
N LEU A 37 0.34 -6.00 3.21
CA LEU A 37 0.35 -6.58 1.87
C LEU A 37 0.47 -5.47 0.82
N LEU A 38 1.51 -5.52 -0.01
CA LEU A 38 1.68 -4.69 -1.19
C LEU A 38 0.99 -5.34 -2.37
N ARG A 39 -0.09 -4.73 -2.84
CA ARG A 39 -0.76 -5.12 -4.08
C ARG A 39 -0.34 -4.16 -5.19
N TRP A 40 0.25 -4.71 -6.25
CA TRP A 40 0.66 -3.88 -7.39
C TRP A 40 -0.56 -3.30 -8.09
N VAL A 41 -0.60 -1.98 -8.24
CA VAL A 41 -1.63 -1.28 -9.02
C VAL A 41 -1.17 -1.23 -10.48
N GLN A 42 -1.83 -1.98 -11.36
CA GLN A 42 -1.34 -2.17 -12.73
C GLN A 42 -1.50 -0.94 -13.63
N THR A 43 -2.50 -0.10 -13.36
CA THR A 43 -2.83 1.04 -14.22
C THR A 43 -3.20 2.27 -13.40
N GLU A 44 -2.97 3.45 -13.97
CA GLU A 44 -3.37 4.73 -13.38
C GLU A 44 -4.88 4.83 -13.18
N ALA A 45 -5.67 4.18 -14.06
CA ALA A 45 -7.12 4.12 -13.93
C ALA A 45 -7.55 3.36 -12.66
N VAL A 46 -6.88 2.25 -12.34
CA VAL A 46 -7.11 1.53 -11.08
C VAL A 46 -6.70 2.39 -9.88
N ALA A 47 -5.56 3.08 -9.96
CA ALA A 47 -5.12 3.99 -8.91
C ALA A 47 -6.15 5.12 -8.66
N ALA A 48 -6.67 5.70 -9.75
CA ALA A 48 -7.69 6.75 -9.69
C ALA A 48 -9.05 6.24 -9.17
N ALA A 49 -9.43 5.02 -9.50
CA ALA A 49 -10.65 4.40 -8.97
C ALA A 49 -10.56 4.14 -7.45
N LEU A 50 -9.38 3.78 -6.96
CA LEU A 50 -9.15 3.48 -5.53
C LEU A 50 -8.91 4.73 -4.67
N TYR A 51 -8.11 5.67 -5.17
CA TYR A 51 -7.59 6.81 -4.39
C TYR A 51 -8.07 8.18 -4.91
N GLY A 52 -8.81 8.20 -6.01
CA GLY A 52 -9.26 9.42 -6.68
C GLY A 52 -8.23 9.99 -7.66
N PRO A 53 -8.56 11.09 -8.37
CA PRO A 53 -7.70 11.67 -9.41
C PRO A 53 -6.33 12.17 -8.87
N ASP A 54 -6.26 12.52 -7.58
CA ASP A 54 -5.03 12.96 -6.90
C ASP A 54 -4.19 11.80 -6.34
N TRP A 55 -4.43 10.56 -6.77
CA TRP A 55 -3.71 9.37 -6.31
C TRP A 55 -2.18 9.54 -6.37
N ASN A 56 -1.67 10.22 -7.40
CA ASN A 56 -0.23 10.45 -7.58
C ASN A 56 0.41 11.29 -6.45
N ARG A 57 -0.40 12.08 -5.73
CA ARG A 57 0.03 12.86 -4.54
C ARG A 57 0.04 12.02 -3.28
N MET A 58 -0.53 10.82 -3.33
CA MET A 58 -0.62 9.87 -2.22
C MET A 58 0.36 8.70 -2.36
N VAL A 59 1.34 8.81 -3.26
CA VAL A 59 2.42 7.84 -3.44
C VAL A 59 3.65 8.31 -2.66
N ASP A 60 3.97 7.61 -1.58
CA ASP A 60 5.22 7.83 -0.85
C ASP A 60 6.34 6.94 -1.38
N ASP A 61 7.56 7.48 -1.42
CA ASP A 61 8.75 6.68 -1.71
C ASP A 61 9.21 5.99 -0.42
N VAL A 62 9.36 4.67 -0.48
CA VAL A 62 9.77 3.85 0.65
C VAL A 62 11.16 3.31 0.34
N PRO A 63 12.14 3.50 1.25
CA PRO A 63 13.46 2.91 1.06
C PRO A 63 13.39 1.38 0.96
N VAL A 64 14.18 0.79 0.06
CA VAL A 64 14.21 -0.66 -0.19
C VAL A 64 14.47 -1.49 1.09
N ALA A 65 15.18 -0.92 2.07
CA ALA A 65 15.44 -1.55 3.36
C ALA A 65 14.16 -1.83 4.17
N PHE A 66 13.09 -1.04 4.00
CA PHE A 66 11.81 -1.28 4.65
C PHE A 66 10.92 -2.26 3.86
N TRP A 67 11.22 -2.46 2.57
CA TRP A 67 10.45 -3.32 1.68
C TRP A 67 10.41 -4.79 2.13
N VAL A 68 11.46 -5.25 2.82
CA VAL A 68 11.54 -6.60 3.41
C VAL A 68 10.50 -6.87 4.49
N ASN A 69 9.91 -5.82 5.08
CA ASN A 69 8.84 -5.94 6.09
C ASN A 69 7.44 -6.08 5.45
N TYR A 70 7.34 -5.91 4.14
CA TYR A 70 6.10 -6.02 3.41
C TYR A 70 6.00 -7.36 2.69
N ARG A 71 4.76 -7.83 2.47
CA ARG A 71 4.48 -9.05 1.70
C ARG A 71 3.82 -8.66 0.40
N PHE A 72 4.17 -9.30 -0.71
CA PHE A 72 3.46 -9.07 -1.97
C PHE A 72 2.19 -9.90 -2.00
N GLY A 73 1.08 -9.25 -2.35
CA GLY A 73 -0.20 -9.90 -2.65
C GLY A 73 -0.50 -9.86 -4.14
N ASP A 74 -1.66 -10.39 -4.51
CA ASP A 74 -2.15 -10.33 -5.89
C ASP A 74 -2.27 -8.89 -6.38
N PRO A 75 -1.92 -8.62 -7.65
CA PRO A 75 -2.08 -7.31 -8.25
C PRO A 75 -3.56 -6.88 -8.23
N ILE A 76 -3.78 -5.56 -8.23
CA ILE A 76 -5.09 -4.97 -8.43
C ILE A 76 -5.24 -4.72 -9.93
N THR A 77 -6.19 -5.44 -10.53
CA THR A 77 -6.54 -5.32 -11.94
C THR A 77 -7.73 -4.38 -12.11
N PRO A 78 -7.97 -3.86 -13.32
CA PRO A 78 -9.17 -3.10 -13.66
C PRO A 78 -10.47 -3.81 -13.23
N ALA A 79 -10.54 -5.12 -13.41
CA ALA A 79 -11.68 -5.94 -13.01
C ALA A 79 -11.94 -5.96 -11.48
N ASP A 80 -10.89 -5.85 -10.64
CA ASP A 80 -11.02 -5.79 -9.17
C ASP A 80 -11.74 -4.50 -8.71
N VAL A 81 -11.70 -3.44 -9.53
CA VAL A 81 -12.30 -2.13 -9.27
C VAL A 81 -13.49 -1.79 -10.18
N GLY A 82 -13.96 -2.74 -10.98
CA GLY A 82 -15.12 -2.54 -11.88
C GLY A 82 -14.82 -1.68 -13.11
N LEU A 83 -13.56 -1.61 -13.52
CA LEU A 83 -13.13 -1.04 -14.80
C LEU A 83 -12.97 -2.21 -15.80
N GLU A 84 -13.95 -2.39 -16.68
CA GLU A 84 -13.92 -3.36 -17.79
C GLU A 84 -13.52 -2.70 -19.12
#